data_AF-A0A3N6ZUK6-F1
#
_entry.id   AF-A0A3N6ZUK6-F1
#
_cell.length_a   1.000
_cell.length_b   1.000
_cell.length_c   1.000
_cell.angle_alpha   90.00
_cell.angle_beta   90.00
_cell.angle_gamma   90.00
#
_symmetry.space_group_name_H-M   'P 1'
#
loop_
_entity.id
_entity.type
_entity.pdbx_description
1 polymer ?
#
loop_
_entity_poly.entity_id
_entity_poly.type
_entity_poly.pdbx_seq_one_letter_code
_entity_poly.pdbx_strand_id
1 'polypeptide(L)'
;MLALRSKPLKIKAMRTNLIICFAFISLLLSGCQKKGQSYRMTVVKDCTGTYLRYDHKDYLVCNYAALRNYAHAAALTVTYNRIDNCTQRDPDLAFCEMLHAHEGWIKVASVQP
;
A
#
# COMPACT_ATOMS: atom_id res chain seq x y z
N MET A 1 11.60 -1.24 77.97
CA MET A 1 11.06 -0.42 76.86
C MET A 1 11.99 -0.66 75.68
N LEU A 2 11.65 -1.10 74.47
CA LEU A 2 10.44 -1.08 73.65
C LEU A 2 10.28 -2.44 72.94
N ALA A 3 9.04 -2.91 72.80
CA ALA A 3 8.69 -4.02 71.92
C ALA A 3 8.54 -3.50 70.48
N LEU A 4 9.42 -3.91 69.56
CA LEU A 4 9.22 -3.66 68.12
C LEU A 4 8.34 -4.75 67.54
N ARG A 5 7.06 -4.40 67.37
CA ARG A 5 6.01 -5.25 66.80
C ARG A 5 6.16 -5.25 65.27
N SER A 6 6.77 -6.29 64.69
CA SER A 6 6.75 -6.49 63.24
C SER A 6 5.33 -6.94 62.81
N LYS A 7 4.66 -6.13 61.98
CA LYS A 7 3.38 -6.52 61.38
C LYS A 7 3.67 -7.47 60.21
N PRO A 8 2.99 -8.63 60.08
CA PRO A 8 3.15 -9.47 58.91
C PRO A 8 2.52 -8.78 57.69
N LEU A 9 3.32 -8.64 56.63
CA LEU A 9 2.87 -8.16 55.33
C LEU A 9 1.87 -9.16 54.75
N LYS A 10 0.57 -8.84 54.80
CA LYS A 10 -0.47 -9.65 54.16
C LYS A 10 -0.42 -9.44 52.65
N ILE A 11 0.26 -10.34 51.94
CA ILE A 11 0.14 -10.47 50.48
C ILE A 11 -1.25 -11.05 50.20
N LYS A 12 -2.22 -10.19 49.89
CA LYS A 12 -3.51 -10.63 49.34
C LYS A 12 -3.25 -11.19 47.94
N ALA A 13 -3.72 -12.42 47.72
CA ALA A 13 -3.52 -13.18 46.49
C ALA A 13 -3.85 -12.35 45.24
N MET A 14 -2.79 -12.00 44.51
CA MET A 14 -2.77 -11.40 43.18
C MET A 14 -3.14 -12.47 42.14
N ARG A 15 -4.38 -12.96 42.16
CA ARG A 15 -4.84 -13.99 41.22
C ARG A 15 -5.90 -13.47 40.24
N THR A 16 -6.77 -12.57 40.68
CA THR A 16 -7.85 -12.00 39.85
C THR A 16 -7.39 -10.85 38.94
N ASN A 17 -6.40 -10.05 39.37
CA ASN A 17 -5.82 -8.96 38.57
C ASN A 17 -4.93 -9.44 37.41
N LEU A 18 -4.39 -10.66 37.47
CA LEU A 18 -3.53 -11.21 36.42
C LEU A 18 -4.34 -11.57 35.16
N ILE A 19 -5.58 -12.06 35.34
CA ILE A 19 -6.48 -12.48 34.25
C ILE A 19 -7.01 -11.25 33.49
N ILE A 20 -7.31 -10.16 34.21
CA ILE A 20 -7.78 -8.90 33.61
C ILE A 20 -6.69 -8.27 32.74
N CYS A 21 -5.43 -8.29 33.20
CA CYS A 21 -4.30 -7.82 32.39
C CYS A 21 -4.10 -8.65 31.11
N PHE A 22 -4.29 -9.97 31.17
CA PHE A 22 -4.12 -10.83 30.00
C PHE A 22 -5.21 -10.63 28.93
N ALA A 23 -6.44 -10.32 29.37
CA ALA A 23 -7.56 -9.99 28.48
C ALA A 23 -7.37 -8.62 27.79
N PHE A 24 -6.73 -7.66 28.45
CA PHE A 24 -6.42 -6.34 27.85
C PHE A 24 -5.30 -6.41 26.81
N ILE A 25 -4.29 -7.26 27.02
CA ILE A 25 -3.14 -7.42 26.12
C ILE A 25 -3.55 -8.12 24.81
N SER A 26 -4.49 -9.06 24.87
CA SER A 26 -4.96 -9.81 23.71
C SER A 26 -5.78 -8.96 22.72
N LEU A 27 -6.35 -7.83 23.17
CA LEU A 27 -7.09 -6.89 22.31
C LEU A 27 -6.16 -6.04 21.41
N LEU A 28 -4.89 -5.86 21.80
CA LEU A 28 -3.95 -4.98 21.11
C LEU A 28 -3.25 -5.61 19.90
N LEU A 29 -3.43 -6.93 19.67
CA LEU A 29 -2.71 -7.69 18.63
C LEU A 29 -3.47 -7.81 17.30
N SER A 30 -4.63 -7.16 17.16
CA SER A 30 -5.39 -7.15 15.90
C SER A 30 -4.84 -6.12 14.91
N GLY A 31 -3.63 -6.36 14.39
CA GLY A 31 -3.03 -5.56 13.32
C GLY A 31 -3.72 -5.82 11.99
N CYS A 32 -4.52 -4.87 11.50
CA CYS A 32 -5.06 -4.91 10.14
C CYS A 32 -3.91 -4.69 9.13
N GLN A 33 -3.57 -5.72 8.34
CA GLN A 33 -2.61 -5.53 7.25
C GLN A 33 -3.26 -4.64 6.17
N LYS A 34 -2.63 -3.50 5.89
CA LYS A 34 -3.06 -2.59 4.83
C LYS A 34 -2.91 -3.32 3.49
N LYS A 35 -4.00 -3.90 2.98
CA LYS A 35 -4.07 -4.37 1.60
C LYS A 35 -3.70 -3.19 0.69
N GLY A 36 -2.86 -3.43 -0.31
CA GLY A 36 -2.48 -2.40 -1.28
C GLY A 36 -3.74 -1.75 -1.85
N GLN A 37 -3.80 -0.42 -1.79
CA GLN A 37 -4.98 0.30 -2.25
C GLN A 37 -5.10 0.15 -3.77
N SER A 38 -6.20 -0.44 -4.22
CA SER A 38 -6.50 -0.59 -5.65
C SER A 38 -7.38 0.56 -6.14
N TYR A 39 -7.14 0.99 -7.36
CA TYR A 39 -7.84 2.12 -8.00
C TYR A 39 -8.41 1.67 -9.33
N ARG A 40 -9.65 2.08 -9.63
CA ARG A 40 -10.23 1.90 -10.96
C ARG A 40 -9.66 2.96 -11.89
N MET A 41 -8.80 2.57 -12.81
CA MET A 41 -8.03 3.44 -13.70
C MET A 41 -8.29 3.09 -15.16
N THR A 42 -8.06 4.03 -16.06
CA THR A 42 -8.18 3.81 -17.51
C THR A 42 -6.79 3.71 -18.14
N VAL A 43 -6.55 2.69 -18.94
CA VAL A 43 -5.31 2.54 -19.72
C VAL A 43 -5.29 3.59 -20.83
N VAL A 44 -4.24 4.38 -20.89
CA VAL A 44 -3.99 5.33 -21.98
C VAL A 44 -2.66 4.93 -22.62
N LYS A 45 -2.70 4.65 -23.92
CA LYS A 45 -1.53 4.29 -24.72
C LYS A 45 -1.42 5.22 -25.90
N ASP A 46 -0.23 5.73 -26.11
CA ASP A 46 0.14 6.57 -27.24
C ASP A 46 1.63 6.41 -27.54
N CYS A 47 2.14 7.20 -28.48
CA CYS A 47 3.53 7.13 -28.92
C CYS A 47 4.55 7.70 -27.91
N THR A 48 4.10 8.30 -26.80
CA THR A 48 4.97 8.81 -25.73
C THR A 48 5.04 7.85 -24.53
N GLY A 49 4.09 6.94 -24.38
CA GLY A 49 4.11 5.99 -23.27
C GLY A 49 2.85 5.14 -23.12
N THR A 50 2.92 4.27 -22.09
CA THR A 50 1.75 3.65 -21.49
C THR A 50 1.47 4.32 -20.15
N TYR A 51 0.23 4.75 -19.95
CA TYR A 51 -0.23 5.49 -18.78
C TYR A 51 -1.44 4.83 -18.14
N LEU A 52 -1.64 5.12 -16.86
CA LEU A 52 -2.90 4.88 -16.16
C LEU A 52 -3.51 6.22 -15.76
N ARG A 53 -4.73 6.46 -16.21
CA ARG A 53 -5.52 7.66 -15.92
C ARG A 53 -6.42 7.42 -14.71
N TYR A 54 -6.32 8.29 -13.72
CA TYR A 54 -7.19 8.35 -12.56
C TYR A 54 -7.47 9.79 -12.19
N ASP A 55 -8.74 10.15 -12.00
CA ASP A 55 -9.14 11.52 -11.62
C ASP A 55 -8.52 12.61 -12.53
N HIS A 56 -8.67 12.42 -13.85
CA HIS A 56 -8.13 13.29 -14.91
C HIS A 56 -6.61 13.46 -14.94
N LYS A 57 -5.89 12.67 -14.14
CA LYS A 57 -4.43 12.69 -14.05
C LYS A 57 -3.85 11.42 -14.64
N ASP A 58 -2.77 11.59 -15.39
CA ASP A 58 -2.06 10.50 -16.03
C ASP A 58 -0.78 10.16 -15.30
N TYR A 59 -0.58 8.88 -15.05
CA TYR A 59 0.60 8.34 -14.40
C TYR A 59 1.36 7.47 -15.38
N LEU A 60 2.62 7.80 -15.63
CA LEU A 60 3.44 7.09 -16.59
C LEU A 60 3.92 5.76 -16.00
N VAL A 61 3.65 4.66 -16.71
CA VAL A 61 3.88 3.31 -16.21
C VAL A 61 5.30 2.86 -16.57
N CYS A 62 6.09 2.58 -15.54
CA CYS A 62 7.48 2.15 -15.73
C CYS A 62 7.58 0.71 -16.25
N ASN A 63 6.83 -0.22 -15.66
CA ASN A 63 6.78 -1.62 -16.09
C ASN A 63 5.67 -1.85 -17.12
N TYR A 64 5.78 -1.19 -18.28
CA TYR A 64 4.81 -1.21 -19.39
C TYR A 64 4.29 -2.63 -19.75
N ALA A 65 5.14 -3.65 -19.64
CA ALA A 65 4.80 -5.04 -19.90
C ALA A 65 3.60 -5.55 -19.07
N ALA A 66 3.38 -5.01 -17.87
CA ALA A 66 2.23 -5.34 -17.02
C ALA A 66 0.88 -4.98 -17.69
N LEU A 67 0.89 -4.00 -18.60
CA LEU A 67 -0.29 -3.51 -19.30
C LEU A 67 -0.28 -3.84 -20.80
N ARG A 68 0.69 -4.64 -21.30
CA ARG A 68 0.86 -4.91 -22.74
C ARG A 68 -0.40 -5.47 -23.39
N ASN A 69 -1.08 -6.39 -22.71
CA ASN A 69 -2.26 -7.08 -23.24
C ASN A 69 -3.58 -6.32 -23.09
N TYR A 70 -3.57 -5.13 -22.48
CA TYR A 70 -4.77 -4.31 -22.29
C TYR A 70 -4.84 -3.22 -23.36
N ALA A 71 -6.00 -3.04 -23.97
CA ALA A 71 -6.20 -2.04 -25.00
C ALA A 71 -6.17 -0.61 -24.43
N HIS A 72 -5.94 0.37 -25.32
CA HIS A 72 -6.23 1.77 -25.00
C HIS A 72 -7.70 1.92 -24.56
N ALA A 73 -7.95 2.81 -23.61
CA ALA A 73 -9.24 3.05 -22.95
C ALA A 73 -9.81 1.88 -22.13
N ALA A 74 -9.06 0.79 -21.92
CA ALA A 74 -9.49 -0.28 -21.03
C ALA A 74 -9.59 0.22 -19.57
N ALA A 75 -10.71 -0.03 -18.91
CA ALA A 75 -10.88 0.26 -17.48
C ALA A 75 -10.46 -0.96 -16.66
N LEU A 76 -9.55 -0.78 -15.71
CA LEU A 76 -8.97 -1.85 -14.88
C LEU A 76 -8.89 -1.40 -13.43
N THR A 77 -8.93 -2.36 -12.51
CA THR A 77 -8.62 -2.12 -11.10
C THR A 77 -7.14 -2.44 -10.85
N VAL A 78 -6.35 -1.43 -10.47
CA VAL A 78 -4.89 -1.53 -10.44
C VAL A 78 -4.36 -1.14 -9.06
N THR A 79 -3.39 -1.89 -8.56
CA THR A 79 -2.57 -1.49 -7.41
C THR A 79 -1.21 -1.07 -7.95
N TYR A 80 -0.68 0.07 -7.50
CA TYR A 80 0.60 0.58 -7.96
C TYR A 80 1.39 1.25 -6.83
N ASN A 81 2.70 1.40 -7.05
CA ASN A 81 3.59 2.18 -6.22
C ASN A 81 4.12 3.38 -7.00
N ARG A 82 4.20 4.56 -6.38
CA ARG A 82 4.94 5.69 -6.94
C ARG A 82 6.44 5.42 -6.83
N ILE A 83 7.18 5.84 -7.84
CA ILE A 83 8.64 5.71 -7.89
C ILE A 83 9.22 7.03 -8.40
N ASP A 84 10.45 7.34 -8.00
CA ASP A 84 11.10 8.59 -8.40
C ASP A 84 11.68 8.51 -9.82
N ASN A 85 12.13 7.32 -10.22
CA ASN A 85 12.75 7.08 -11.51
C ASN A 85 12.30 5.77 -12.15
N CYS A 86 12.40 5.70 -13.47
CA CYS A 86 12.19 4.48 -14.23
C CYS A 86 13.43 4.15 -15.07
N THR A 87 13.89 2.92 -14.98
CA THR A 87 15.05 2.42 -15.76
C THR A 87 14.63 1.58 -16.96
N GLN A 88 13.34 1.25 -17.08
CA GLN A 88 12.81 0.45 -18.18
C GLN A 88 12.44 1.37 -19.35
N ARG A 89 12.87 0.98 -20.55
CA ARG A 89 12.40 1.57 -21.80
C ARG A 89 11.34 0.66 -22.42
N ASP A 90 10.24 1.26 -22.85
CA ASP A 90 9.22 0.58 -23.65
C ASP A 90 9.71 0.47 -25.11
N PRO A 91 9.93 -0.75 -25.64
CA PRO A 91 10.42 -0.98 -26.99
C PRO A 91 9.33 -0.75 -28.05
N ASP A 92 8.06 -0.72 -27.66
CA ASP A 92 6.92 -0.58 -28.58
C ASP A 92 6.60 0.89 -28.87
N LEU A 93 7.34 1.84 -28.27
CA LEU A 93 7.17 3.26 -28.51
C LEU A 93 7.80 3.68 -29.84
N ALA A 94 6.94 4.06 -30.78
CA ALA A 94 7.34 4.78 -31.98
C ALA A 94 7.67 6.24 -31.61
N PHE A 95 8.81 6.75 -32.07
CA PHE A 95 9.15 8.17 -31.88
C PHE A 95 8.14 9.06 -32.62
N CYS A 96 7.51 9.97 -31.88
CA CYS A 96 6.59 10.98 -32.41
C CYS A 96 6.86 12.33 -31.74
N GLU A 97 6.50 13.43 -32.40
CA GLU A 97 6.59 14.78 -31.84
C GLU A 97 5.36 15.13 -30.99
N MET A 98 5.13 14.35 -29.94
CA MET A 98 4.04 14.59 -28.99
C MET A 98 4.59 14.79 -27.57
N LEU A 99 3.96 15.70 -26.83
CA LEU A 99 4.21 15.85 -25.40
C LEU A 99 2.94 15.46 -24.63
N HIS A 100 3.04 14.44 -23.80
CA HIS A 100 1.95 13.98 -22.94
C HIS A 100 2.27 14.26 -21.48
N ALA A 101 1.50 15.14 -20.84
CA ALA A 101 1.71 15.53 -19.46
C ALA A 101 1.39 14.36 -18.51
N HIS A 102 2.21 14.17 -17.47
CA HIS A 102 2.01 13.13 -16.47
C HIS A 102 2.46 13.55 -15.07
N GLU A 103 1.89 12.93 -14.04
CA GLU A 103 2.10 13.20 -12.63
C GLU A 103 3.28 12.42 -12.01
N GLY A 104 4.24 12.03 -12.85
CA GLY A 104 5.38 11.18 -12.47
C GLY A 104 5.20 9.69 -12.76
N TRP A 105 6.11 8.89 -12.21
CA TRP A 105 6.26 7.47 -12.52
C TRP A 105 5.53 6.57 -11.52
N ILE A 106 4.93 5.51 -12.04
CA ILE A 106 4.36 4.44 -11.23
C ILE A 106 4.85 3.08 -11.69
N LYS A 107 4.94 2.14 -10.73
CA LYS A 107 5.17 0.72 -10.99
C LYS A 107 3.92 -0.05 -10.61
N VAL A 108 3.31 -0.71 -11.59
CA VAL A 108 2.13 -1.55 -11.40
C VAL A 108 2.52 -2.77 -10.57
N ALA A 109 1.80 -3.00 -9.47
CA ALA A 109 1.98 -4.14 -8.58
C ALA A 109 0.99 -5.27 -8.89
N SER A 110 -0.26 -4.95 -9.23
CA SER A 110 -1.28 -5.93 -9.61
C SER A 110 -2.33 -5.31 -10.51
N VAL A 111 -2.92 -6.13 -11.39
CA VAL A 111 -4.02 -5.74 -12.29
C VAL A 111 -5.18 -6.71 -12.10
N GLN A 112 -6.38 -6.18 -11.98
CA GLN A 112 -7.64 -6.91 -11.94
C GLN A 112 -8.54 -6.32 -13.05
N PRO A 113 -8.93 -7.12 -14.06
CA PRO A 113 -9.80 -6.67 -15.14
C PRO A 113 -11.21 -6.32 -14.67
#